data_AF-A0ABD3IBE2-F1
#
_entry.id   AF-A0ABD3IBE2-F1
#
_cell.length_a   1.000
_cell.length_b   1.000
_cell.length_c   1.000
_cell.angle_alpha   90.00
_cell.angle_beta   90.00
_cell.angle_gamma   90.00
#
_symmetry.space_group_name_H-M   'P 1'
#
loop_
_entity.id
_entity.type
_entity.pdbx_description
1 polymer ?
#
loop_
_entity_poly.entity_id
_entity_poly.type
_entity_poly.pdbx_seq_one_letter_code
_entity_poly.pdbx_strand_id
1 'polypeptide(L)'
;MENMQYAEAVVKEFLLFRGFTHTLHSFEAEVEADIGHGLQVDRIVDLFFNVYIQRFEADNMVNLMAFLQKSFFSSADERYHSTVRKLEASLNKYYIVNAVQKGRPDRVIHFFERHGDSLLRSGDDWQCWFAVPYMQNPSTDPRFQVYFSKEWLDTLIVSFRNFLAEVFDSIHILYARLQHLGCV
;
A
#
# COMPACT_ATOMS: atom_id res chain seq x y z
N MET A 1 3.37 -11.74 22.94
CA MET A 1 4.04 -12.46 21.84
C MET A 1 3.41 -13.82 21.56
N GLU A 2 2.70 -14.45 22.52
CA GLU A 2 2.04 -15.75 22.35
C GLU A 2 1.00 -15.79 21.21
N ASN A 3 0.18 -14.74 21.01
CA ASN A 3 -0.84 -14.77 19.94
C ASN A 3 -0.27 -14.82 18.52
N MET A 4 0.91 -14.22 18.28
CA MET A 4 1.53 -14.26 16.96
C MET A 4 2.16 -15.62 16.69
N GLN A 5 2.84 -16.18 17.70
CA GLN A 5 3.37 -17.55 17.64
C GLN A 5 2.24 -18.58 17.45
N TYR A 6 1.09 -18.37 18.09
CA TYR A 6 -0.11 -19.18 17.86
C TYR A 6 -0.65 -19.04 16.44
N ALA A 7 -0.75 -17.81 15.92
CA ALA A 7 -1.19 -17.58 14.54
C ALA A 7 -0.24 -18.23 13.52
N GLU A 8 1.08 -18.11 13.73
CA GLU A 8 2.10 -18.79 12.93
C GLU A 8 1.93 -20.31 12.96
N ALA A 9 1.71 -20.89 14.15
CA ALA A 9 1.47 -22.33 14.29
C ALA A 9 0.24 -22.79 13.49
N VAL A 10 -0.87 -22.05 13.56
CA VAL A 10 -2.10 -22.35 12.82
C VAL A 10 -1.89 -22.27 11.30
N VAL A 11 -1.12 -21.29 10.81
CA VAL A 11 -0.78 -21.17 9.39
C VAL A 11 0.06 -22.37 8.93
N LYS A 12 1.07 -22.76 9.71
CA LYS A 12 1.91 -23.93 9.40
C LYS A 12 1.09 -25.21 9.34
N GLU A 13 0.22 -25.44 10.32
CA GLU A 13 -0.68 -26.60 10.35
C GLU A 13 -1.63 -26.61 9.14
N PHE A 14 -2.21 -25.46 8.78
CA PHE A 14 -3.08 -25.35 7.61
C PHE A 14 -2.36 -25.71 6.30
N LEU A 15 -1.17 -25.14 6.07
CA LEU A 15 -0.39 -25.40 4.87
C LEU A 15 0.03 -26.88 4.78
N LEU A 16 0.44 -27.47 5.91
CA LEU A 16 0.78 -28.88 6.01
C LEU A 16 -0.42 -29.78 5.68
N PHE A 17 -1.58 -29.51 6.28
CA PHE A 17 -2.80 -30.31 6.08
C PHE A 17 -3.28 -30.31 4.63
N ARG A 18 -3.06 -29.21 3.88
CA ARG A 18 -3.41 -29.12 2.46
C ARG A 18 -2.34 -29.67 1.51
N GLY A 19 -1.18 -30.07 2.04
CA GLY A 19 -0.07 -30.59 1.23
C GLY A 19 0.71 -29.50 0.49
N PHE A 20 0.63 -28.24 0.92
CA PHE A 20 1.36 -27.12 0.32
C PHE A 20 2.81 -27.07 0.81
N THR A 21 3.56 -28.16 0.64
CA THR A 21 4.89 -28.34 1.24
C THR A 21 5.92 -27.33 0.75
N HIS A 22 5.87 -26.91 -0.53
CA HIS A 22 6.76 -25.88 -1.05
C HIS A 22 6.44 -24.50 -0.44
N THR A 23 5.16 -24.15 -0.33
CA THR A 23 4.71 -22.90 0.31
C THR A 23 5.03 -22.88 1.79
N LEU A 24 4.88 -24.01 2.50
CA LEU A 24 5.26 -24.15 3.90
C LEU A 24 6.76 -23.91 4.10
N HIS A 25 7.60 -24.54 3.27
CA HIS A 25 9.04 -24.34 3.34
C HIS A 25 9.45 -22.89 3.06
N SER A 26 8.84 -22.24 2.05
CA SER A 26 9.07 -20.81 1.79
C SER A 26 8.62 -19.94 2.96
N PHE A 27 7.45 -20.23 3.55
CA PHE A 27 6.94 -19.52 4.71
C PHE A 27 7.87 -19.65 5.93
N GLU A 28 8.33 -20.86 6.25
CA GLU A 28 9.25 -21.10 7.36
C GLU A 28 10.59 -20.37 7.18
N ALA A 29 11.17 -20.41 5.97
CA ALA A 29 12.40 -19.68 5.67
C ALA A 29 12.21 -18.16 5.79
N GLU A 30 11.06 -17.64 5.39
CA GLU A 30 10.74 -16.22 5.53
C GLU A 30 10.53 -15.79 6.99
N VAL A 31 9.88 -16.63 7.81
CA VAL A 31 9.72 -16.41 9.26
C VAL A 31 11.08 -16.41 9.97
N GLU A 32 11.96 -17.36 9.64
CA GLU A 32 13.32 -17.42 10.22
C GLU A 32 14.19 -16.24 9.79
N ALA A 33 14.01 -15.76 8.56
CA ALA A 33 14.69 -14.56 8.05
C ALA A 33 14.12 -13.26 8.62
N ASP A 34 12.93 -13.29 9.23
CA ASP A 34 12.28 -12.14 9.86
C ASP A 34 12.71 -11.94 11.32
N ILE A 35 14.01 -11.70 11.49
CA ILE A 35 14.66 -11.42 12.79
C ILE A 35 14.10 -10.12 13.44
N GLY A 36 13.36 -9.32 12.68
CA GLY A 36 12.88 -7.99 13.09
C GLY A 36 11.53 -7.94 13.81
N HIS A 37 10.75 -9.02 13.84
CA HIS A 37 9.42 -9.08 14.49
C HIS A 37 8.55 -7.83 14.25
N GLY A 38 8.48 -7.37 13.01
CA GLY A 38 7.74 -6.18 12.67
C GLY A 38 7.26 -6.23 11.23
N LEU A 39 6.09 -5.66 10.98
CA LEU A 39 5.67 -5.36 9.63
C LEU A 39 6.80 -4.62 8.91
N GLN A 40 7.39 -5.25 7.91
CA GLN A 40 8.55 -4.72 7.22
C GLN A 40 8.10 -3.57 6.31
N VAL A 41 8.00 -2.39 6.91
CA VAL A 41 7.64 -1.13 6.26
C VAL A 41 8.39 -0.99 4.94
N ASP A 42 9.71 -1.24 4.97
CA ASP A 42 10.56 -1.12 3.79
C ASP A 42 10.18 -2.11 2.68
N ARG A 43 9.77 -3.34 2.99
CA ARG A 43 9.29 -4.30 1.98
C ARG A 43 7.95 -3.86 1.38
N ILE A 44 7.04 -3.32 2.19
CA ILE A 44 5.76 -2.81 1.69
C ILE A 44 5.98 -1.59 0.80
N VAL A 45 6.82 -0.64 1.22
CA VAL A 45 7.21 0.52 0.41
C VAL A 45 7.82 0.05 -0.91
N ASP A 46 8.74 -0.92 -0.88
CA ASP A 46 9.35 -1.48 -2.08
C ASP A 46 8.31 -2.10 -3.03
N LEU A 47 7.35 -2.86 -2.50
CA LEU A 47 6.25 -3.43 -3.28
C LEU A 47 5.44 -2.36 -4.01
N PHE A 48 5.07 -1.26 -3.34
CA PHE A 48 4.34 -0.17 -3.99
C PHE A 48 5.19 0.52 -5.06
N PHE A 49 6.35 1.06 -4.69
CA PHE A 49 7.09 2.01 -5.51
C PHE A 49 8.00 1.36 -6.55
N ASN A 50 8.56 0.19 -6.25
CA ASN A 50 9.56 -0.48 -7.08
C ASN A 50 9.01 -1.71 -7.82
N VAL A 51 7.91 -2.32 -7.33
CA VAL A 51 7.28 -3.46 -8.00
C VAL A 51 6.00 -3.05 -8.72
N TYR A 52 4.91 -2.78 -8.00
CA TYR A 52 3.59 -2.64 -8.59
C TYR A 52 3.47 -1.43 -9.52
N ILE A 53 3.96 -0.27 -9.09
CA ILE A 53 3.90 0.93 -9.93
C ILE A 53 4.85 0.80 -11.14
N GLN A 54 6.05 0.26 -10.96
CA GLN A 54 7.02 0.11 -12.05
C GLN A 54 6.57 -0.89 -13.11
N ARG A 55 5.85 -1.93 -12.71
CA ARG A 55 5.32 -3.00 -13.58
C ARG A 55 3.90 -2.76 -14.07
N PHE A 56 3.31 -1.62 -13.71
CA PHE A 56 1.93 -1.23 -14.05
C PHE A 56 0.85 -2.17 -13.47
N GLU A 57 1.11 -2.82 -12.35
CA GLU A 57 0.21 -3.73 -11.65
C GLU A 57 -0.75 -2.97 -10.72
N ALA A 58 -1.62 -2.13 -11.31
CA ALA A 58 -2.54 -1.27 -10.55
C ALA A 58 -3.44 -2.05 -9.59
N ASP A 59 -3.92 -3.22 -9.99
CA ASP A 59 -4.82 -4.01 -9.15
C ASP A 59 -4.13 -4.52 -7.90
N ASN A 60 -2.87 -4.97 -8.02
CA ASN A 60 -2.08 -5.40 -6.87
C ASN A 60 -1.84 -4.23 -5.91
N MET A 61 -1.55 -3.04 -6.46
CA MET A 61 -1.41 -1.81 -5.68
C MET A 61 -2.69 -1.44 -4.92
N VAL A 62 -3.83 -1.35 -5.62
CA VAL A 62 -5.12 -0.99 -5.02
C VAL A 62 -5.57 -2.04 -4.01
N ASN A 63 -5.42 -3.33 -4.32
CA ASN A 63 -5.78 -4.42 -3.42
C ASN A 63 -4.90 -4.41 -2.15
N LEU A 64 -3.60 -4.15 -2.28
CA LEU A 64 -2.72 -4.04 -1.11
C LEU A 64 -3.11 -2.82 -0.27
N MET A 65 -3.37 -1.66 -0.88
CA MET A 65 -3.83 -0.48 -0.14
C MET A 65 -5.15 -0.75 0.59
N ALA A 66 -6.14 -1.35 -0.08
CA ALA A 66 -7.42 -1.71 0.51
C ALA A 66 -7.27 -2.73 1.64
N PHE A 67 -6.35 -3.70 1.49
CA PHE A 67 -6.01 -4.64 2.55
C PHE A 67 -5.40 -3.93 3.76
N LEU A 68 -4.42 -3.05 3.54
CA LEU A 68 -3.80 -2.27 4.61
C LEU A 68 -4.89 -1.44 5.33
N GLN A 69 -5.71 -0.70 4.58
CA GLN A 69 -6.90 0.04 5.04
C GLN A 69 -7.80 -0.78 5.96
N LYS A 70 -8.22 -1.96 5.50
CA LYS A 70 -9.11 -2.84 6.26
C LYS A 70 -8.44 -3.44 7.50
N SER A 71 -7.17 -3.84 7.39
CA SER A 71 -6.45 -4.57 8.44
C SER A 71 -5.98 -3.66 9.57
N PHE A 72 -5.59 -2.42 9.25
CA PHE A 72 -4.88 -1.56 10.19
C PHE A 72 -5.56 -0.20 10.44
N PHE A 73 -6.48 0.22 9.56
CA PHE A 73 -7.13 1.54 9.64
C PHE A 73 -8.64 1.43 9.86
N SER A 74 -9.08 0.37 10.55
CA SER A 74 -10.48 0.19 10.92
C SER A 74 -11.04 1.43 11.67
N SER A 75 -12.35 1.61 11.60
CA SER A 75 -13.13 2.82 11.95
C SER A 75 -12.97 3.40 13.37
N ALA A 76 -12.10 2.83 14.21
CA ALA A 76 -11.88 3.27 15.58
C ALA A 76 -10.86 4.42 15.72
N ASP A 77 -10.04 4.70 14.70
CA ASP A 77 -9.05 5.80 14.75
C ASP A 77 -9.24 6.82 13.61
N GLU A 78 -10.21 7.72 13.78
CA GLU A 78 -10.51 8.83 12.85
C GLU A 78 -9.27 9.66 12.50
N ARG A 79 -8.26 9.68 13.38
CA ARG A 79 -7.02 10.46 13.23
C ARG A 79 -6.26 10.12 11.96
N TYR A 80 -6.27 8.86 11.52
CA TYR A 80 -5.49 8.41 10.36
C TYR A 80 -6.27 8.46 9.05
N HIS A 81 -7.60 8.55 9.07
CA HIS A 81 -8.44 8.43 7.88
C HIS A 81 -8.11 9.48 6.80
N SER A 82 -7.90 10.73 7.21
CA SER A 82 -7.58 11.80 6.26
C SER A 82 -6.19 11.65 5.63
N THR A 83 -5.20 11.21 6.42
CA THR A 83 -3.83 10.96 5.96
C THR A 83 -3.78 9.78 5.01
N VAL A 84 -4.44 8.67 5.35
CA VAL A 84 -4.56 7.48 4.49
C VAL A 84 -5.14 7.84 3.13
N ARG A 85 -6.27 8.57 3.10
CA ARG A 85 -6.91 8.98 1.83
C ARG A 85 -5.99 9.82 0.97
N LYS A 86 -5.28 10.78 1.57
CA LYS A 86 -4.30 11.62 0.85
C LYS A 86 -3.12 10.81 0.29
N LEU A 87 -2.62 9.83 1.05
CA LEU A 87 -1.54 8.94 0.62
C LEU A 87 -1.98 8.00 -0.49
N GLU A 88 -3.16 7.39 -0.37
CA GLU A 88 -3.77 6.57 -1.42
C GLU A 88 -3.97 7.38 -2.70
N ALA A 89 -4.54 8.58 -2.61
CA ALA A 89 -4.72 9.45 -3.75
C ALA A 89 -3.37 9.82 -4.40
N SER A 90 -2.34 10.07 -3.58
CA SER A 90 -0.99 10.38 -4.08
C SER A 90 -0.32 9.19 -4.75
N LEU A 91 -0.50 7.96 -4.23
CA LEU A 91 -0.03 6.73 -4.88
C LEU A 91 -0.71 6.50 -6.23
N ASN A 92 -2.02 6.69 -6.30
CA ASN A 92 -2.77 6.60 -7.55
C ASN A 92 -2.30 7.65 -8.57
N LYS A 93 -2.05 8.89 -8.13
CA LYS A 93 -1.47 9.95 -8.98
C LYS A 93 -0.06 9.60 -9.46
N TYR A 94 0.78 9.04 -8.59
CA TYR A 94 2.12 8.62 -8.98
C TYR A 94 2.08 7.47 -10.00
N TYR A 95 1.18 6.49 -9.85
CA TYR A 95 0.98 5.44 -10.85
C TYR A 95 0.71 6.04 -12.24
N ILE A 96 -0.21 7.01 -12.31
CA ILE A 96 -0.56 7.70 -13.55
C ILE A 96 0.65 8.43 -14.14
N VAL A 97 1.34 9.23 -13.33
CA VAL A 97 2.53 9.98 -13.77
C VAL A 97 3.62 9.03 -14.29
N ASN A 98 3.93 7.97 -13.56
CA ASN A 98 4.93 6.98 -13.94
C ASN A 98 4.57 6.28 -15.26
N ALA A 99 3.30 5.93 -15.47
CA ALA A 99 2.83 5.36 -16.72
C ALA A 99 2.95 6.34 -17.90
N VAL A 100 2.58 7.61 -17.71
CA VAL A 100 2.76 8.65 -18.74
C VAL A 100 4.25 8.86 -19.06
N GLN A 101 5.11 9.02 -18.05
CA GLN A 101 6.56 9.23 -18.24
C GLN A 101 7.22 8.08 -19.00
N LYS A 102 6.73 6.85 -18.84
CA LYS A 102 7.20 5.66 -19.55
C LYS A 102 6.54 5.43 -20.91
N GLY A 103 5.73 6.38 -21.40
CA GLY A 103 5.04 6.25 -22.68
C GLY A 103 3.96 5.16 -22.69
N ARG A 104 3.33 4.92 -21.55
CA ARG A 104 2.29 3.90 -21.34
C ARG A 104 0.93 4.49 -20.93
N PRO A 105 0.35 5.45 -21.68
CA PRO A 105 -0.97 5.99 -21.37
C PRO A 105 -2.09 4.92 -21.46
N ASP A 106 -1.87 3.83 -22.21
CA ASP A 106 -2.75 2.65 -22.25
C ASP A 106 -3.02 2.08 -20.84
N ARG A 107 -2.00 2.07 -19.98
CA ARG A 107 -2.12 1.58 -18.60
C ARG A 107 -2.93 2.52 -17.72
N VAL A 108 -2.84 3.82 -17.97
CA VAL A 108 -3.65 4.84 -17.29
C VAL A 108 -5.12 4.71 -17.67
N ILE A 109 -5.42 4.48 -18.95
CA ILE A 109 -6.80 4.28 -19.42
C ILE A 109 -7.39 3.03 -18.75
N HIS A 110 -6.68 1.89 -18.79
CA HIS A 110 -7.14 0.67 -18.12
C HIS A 110 -7.31 0.84 -16.60
N PHE A 111 -6.43 1.61 -15.95
CA PHE A 111 -6.57 1.95 -14.54
C PHE A 111 -7.89 2.70 -14.27
N PHE A 112 -8.20 3.71 -15.09
CA PHE A 112 -9.43 4.48 -14.95
C PHE A 112 -10.69 3.67 -15.30
N GLU A 113 -10.63 2.77 -16.27
CA GLU A 113 -11.76 1.87 -16.59
C GLU A 113 -12.13 0.97 -15.40
N ARG A 114 -11.13 0.50 -14.65
CA ARG A 114 -11.36 -0.42 -13.53
C ARG A 114 -11.63 0.28 -12.20
N HIS A 115 -10.97 1.41 -11.95
CA HIS A 115 -10.97 2.07 -10.63
C HIS A 115 -11.61 3.47 -10.64
N GLY A 116 -11.95 4.03 -11.81
CA GLY A 116 -12.41 5.41 -11.97
C GLY A 116 -13.64 5.77 -11.14
N ASP A 117 -14.62 4.87 -11.07
CA ASP A 117 -15.82 5.06 -10.25
C ASP A 117 -15.50 5.20 -8.76
N SER A 118 -14.51 4.46 -8.27
CA SER A 118 -14.05 4.55 -6.88
C SER A 118 -13.35 5.88 -6.62
N LEU A 119 -12.50 6.31 -7.56
CA LEU A 119 -11.79 7.59 -7.49
C LEU A 119 -12.77 8.77 -7.45
N LEU A 120 -13.80 8.77 -8.28
CA LEU A 120 -14.81 9.85 -8.29
C LEU A 120 -15.62 9.93 -6.99
N ARG A 121 -15.74 8.82 -6.25
CA ARG A 121 -16.39 8.78 -4.94
C ARG A 121 -15.45 9.15 -3.77
N SER A 122 -14.14 9.29 -4.00
CA SER A 122 -13.17 9.58 -2.92
C SER A 122 -13.27 11.01 -2.38
N GLY A 123 -13.87 11.93 -3.15
CA GLY A 123 -13.99 13.34 -2.80
C GLY A 123 -12.79 14.22 -3.21
N ASP A 124 -11.77 13.63 -3.84
CA ASP A 124 -10.67 14.38 -4.46
C ASP A 124 -11.03 14.84 -5.88
N ASP A 125 -10.37 15.90 -6.36
CA ASP A 125 -10.55 16.41 -7.73
C ASP A 125 -9.85 15.50 -8.76
N TRP A 126 -10.47 14.35 -9.04
CA TRP A 126 -10.01 13.40 -10.05
C TRP A 126 -10.45 13.75 -11.46
N GLN A 127 -11.45 14.61 -11.64
CA GLN A 127 -12.04 14.90 -12.96
C GLN A 127 -10.99 15.41 -13.96
N CYS A 128 -10.11 16.31 -13.52
CA CYS A 128 -9.03 16.81 -14.36
C CYS A 128 -7.99 15.73 -14.73
N TRP A 129 -7.80 14.70 -13.89
CA TRP A 129 -6.84 13.62 -14.12
C TRP A 129 -7.27 12.65 -15.23
N PHE A 130 -8.56 12.50 -15.51
CA PHE A 130 -9.04 11.67 -16.63
C PHE A 130 -8.59 12.19 -18.00
N ALA A 131 -8.20 13.47 -18.10
CA ALA A 131 -7.67 14.04 -19.34
C ALA A 131 -6.18 13.74 -19.55
N VAL A 132 -5.42 13.45 -18.48
CA VAL A 132 -3.96 13.24 -18.51
C VAL A 132 -3.48 12.23 -19.56
N PRO A 133 -4.08 11.04 -19.75
CA PRO A 133 -3.60 10.08 -20.76
C PRO A 133 -3.71 10.59 -22.20
N TYR A 134 -4.51 11.63 -22.45
CA TYR A 134 -4.75 12.21 -23.78
C TYR A 134 -3.95 13.49 -24.03
N MET A 135 -3.27 14.03 -23.01
CA MET A 135 -2.47 15.24 -23.11
C MET A 135 -1.08 14.94 -23.69
N GLN A 136 -0.59 15.80 -24.59
CA GLN A 136 0.73 15.61 -25.20
C GLN A 136 1.88 15.82 -24.21
N ASN A 137 1.80 16.83 -23.34
CA ASN A 137 2.82 17.16 -22.34
C ASN A 137 2.16 17.52 -21.00
N PRO A 138 1.70 16.54 -20.20
CA PRO A 138 1.08 16.85 -18.91
C PRO A 138 2.05 17.50 -17.92
N SER A 139 3.36 17.26 -18.06
CA SER A 139 4.39 17.79 -17.18
C SER A 139 4.58 19.31 -17.24
N THR A 140 4.10 19.98 -18.29
CA THR A 140 4.15 21.44 -18.43
C THR A 140 2.86 22.13 -17.99
N ASP A 141 1.80 21.38 -17.74
CA ASP A 141 0.54 21.94 -17.25
C ASP A 141 0.69 22.31 -15.76
N PRO A 142 0.41 23.56 -15.35
CA PRO A 142 0.56 24.00 -13.97
C PRO A 142 -0.20 23.14 -12.95
N ARG A 143 -1.29 22.48 -13.35
CA ARG A 143 -2.09 21.61 -12.49
C ARG A 143 -1.38 20.29 -12.16
N PHE A 144 -0.54 19.80 -13.07
CA PHE A 144 0.09 18.49 -12.96
C PHE A 144 1.60 18.55 -12.76
N GLN A 145 2.25 19.65 -13.15
CA GLN A 145 3.71 19.81 -13.16
C GLN A 145 4.38 19.36 -11.85
N VAL A 146 3.79 19.71 -10.70
CA VAL A 146 4.35 19.35 -9.38
C VAL A 146 4.47 17.83 -9.19
N TYR A 147 3.54 17.05 -9.75
CA TYR A 147 3.51 15.58 -9.61
C TYR A 147 4.56 14.88 -10.48
N PHE A 148 5.13 15.58 -11.47
CA PHE A 148 6.22 15.08 -12.31
C PHE A 148 7.60 15.36 -11.72
N SER A 149 7.69 16.07 -10.59
CA SER A 149 8.97 16.40 -9.95
C SER A 149 9.49 15.27 -9.08
N LYS A 150 10.82 15.18 -8.97
CA LYS A 150 11.46 14.20 -8.10
C LYS A 150 11.20 14.52 -6.63
N GLU A 151 11.19 15.80 -6.28
CA GLU A 151 10.97 16.29 -4.92
C GLU A 151 9.60 15.86 -4.38
N TRP A 152 8.57 15.88 -5.23
CA TRP A 152 7.25 15.40 -4.84
C TRP A 152 7.24 13.89 -4.60
N LEU A 153 7.88 13.11 -5.46
CA LEU A 153 8.00 11.66 -5.30
C LEU A 153 8.77 11.29 -4.03
N ASP A 154 9.93 11.92 -3.80
CA ASP A 154 10.75 11.67 -2.61
C ASP A 154 9.94 12.00 -1.33
N THR A 155 9.18 13.09 -1.34
CA THR A 155 8.29 13.48 -0.24
C THR A 155 7.18 12.44 -0.03
N LEU A 156 6.57 11.93 -1.10
CA LEU A 156 5.55 10.90 -1.02
C LEU A 156 6.09 9.59 -0.42
N ILE A 157 7.26 9.13 -0.88
CA ILE A 157 7.89 7.90 -0.36
C ILE A 157 8.18 8.03 1.13
N VAL A 158 8.80 9.14 1.56
CA VAL A 158 9.10 9.39 2.97
C VAL A 158 7.83 9.46 3.80
N SER A 159 6.81 10.18 3.31
CA SER A 159 5.53 10.32 4.02
C SER A 159 4.82 8.97 4.18
N PHE A 160 4.79 8.16 3.12
CA PHE A 160 4.18 6.84 3.15
C PHE A 160 4.93 5.89 4.09
N ARG A 161 6.26 5.87 4.04
CA ARG A 161 7.11 5.08 4.94
C ARG A 161 6.88 5.44 6.40
N ASN A 162 6.94 6.73 6.73
CA ASN A 162 6.77 7.22 8.09
C ASN A 162 5.37 6.91 8.63
N PHE A 163 4.35 7.06 7.76
CA PHE A 163 2.99 6.74 8.11
C PHE A 163 2.80 5.25 8.44
N LEU A 164 3.33 4.35 7.61
CA LEU A 164 3.29 2.92 7.90
C LEU A 164 4.03 2.56 9.20
N ALA A 165 5.20 3.16 9.44
CA ALA A 165 5.95 2.95 10.66
C ALA A 165 5.14 3.36 11.90
N GLU A 166 4.55 4.56 11.89
CA GLU A 166 3.73 5.06 13.01
C GLU A 166 2.53 4.13 13.31
N VAL A 167 1.86 3.65 12.27
CA VAL A 167 0.67 2.80 12.39
C VAL A 167 1.06 1.43 12.94
N PHE A 168 2.13 0.84 12.44
CA PHE A 168 2.58 -0.47 12.88
C PHE A 168 3.14 -0.44 14.30
N ASP A 169 3.88 0.60 14.67
CA ASP A 169 4.34 0.80 16.05
C ASP A 169 3.16 0.94 17.03
N SER A 170 2.12 1.69 16.63
CA SER A 170 0.91 1.86 17.44
C SER A 170 0.19 0.53 17.68
N ILE A 171 0.15 -0.35 16.69
CA ILE A 171 -0.44 -1.70 16.81
C ILE A 171 0.39 -2.56 17.77
N HIS A 172 1.72 -2.56 17.64
CA HIS A 172 2.60 -3.30 18.56
C HIS A 172 2.39 -2.87 20.02
N ILE A 173 2.23 -1.57 20.28
CA ILE A 173 1.97 -1.04 21.63
C ILE A 173 0.59 -1.50 22.15
N LEU A 174 -0.45 -1.46 21.33
CA LEU A 174 -1.79 -1.92 21.73
C LEU A 174 -1.79 -3.43 22.06
N TYR A 175 -1.11 -4.22 21.24
CA TYR A 175 -1.00 -5.67 21.44
C TYR A 175 -0.21 -6.01 22.72
N ALA A 176 0.88 -5.27 23.00
CA ALA A 176 1.65 -5.42 24.24
C ALA A 176 0.85 -5.03 25.49
N ARG A 177 0.04 -3.95 25.41
CA ARG A 177 -0.82 -3.52 26.53
C ARG A 177 -1.95 -4.49 26.83
N LEU A 178 -2.58 -5.06 25.81
CA LEU A 178 -3.64 -6.07 25.98
C LEU A 178 -3.12 -7.36 26.62
N GLN A 179 -1.89 -7.77 26.26
CA GLN A 179 -1.21 -8.91 26.90
C GLN A 179 -0.88 -8.65 28.38
N HIS A 180 -0.47 -7.43 28.73
CA HIS A 180 -0.21 -7.07 30.13
C HIS A 180 -1.46 -6.97 31.00
N LEU A 181 -2.64 -6.75 30.42
CA LEU A 181 -3.92 -6.61 31.13
C LEU A 181 -4.67 -7.95 31.28
N GLY A 182 -4.08 -9.08 30.86
CA GLY A 182 -4.71 -10.41 30.99
C GLY A 182 -6.04 -10.56 30.23
N CYS A 183 -6.26 -9.73 29.21
CA CYS A 183 -7.45 -9.79 28.35
C CYS A 183 -7.14 -10.45 27.01
N VAL A 184 -6.40 -11.57 27.03
CA VAL A 184 -6.44 -12.69 26.08
C VAL A 184 -6.04 -13.94 26.86
#